data_AF-A0A1U7M6G3-F1
#
_entry.id   AF-A0A1U7M6G3-F1
#
_cell.length_a   1.000
_cell.length_b   1.000
_cell.length_c   1.000
_cell.angle_alpha   90.00
_cell.angle_beta   90.00
_cell.angle_gamma   90.00
#
_symmetry.space_group_name_H-M   'P 1'
#
loop_
_entity.id
_entity.type
_entity.pdbx_description
1 polymer ?
#
loop_
_entity_poly.entity_id
_entity_poly.type
_entity_poly.pdbx_seq_one_letter_code
_entity_poly.pdbx_strand_id
1 'polypeptide(L)'
;MVRDIENLIEGIAKSGDTYNHLLMENEYQNEQNKQIYKKYLLTRDGFTLLAMGFTGQKALKWKLKYIEAFNKMEKALKEIYHISETAIVNNVMAHLETRFFPEIDNRLSKYEENYRPTHANKISINSYIKEALGELQEIGEVNLVKQRVLLLLNAEAWQDIPYEKLIKNMHLIDESIKAVKNFRTKRQLSFIEE
;
A
#
# COMPACT_ATOMS: atom_id res chain seq x y z
N MET A 1 -2.90 -49.99 0.87
CA MET A 1 -2.99 -48.57 1.23
C MET A 1 -3.97 -48.29 2.37
N VAL A 2 -5.29 -48.46 2.20
CA VAL A 2 -6.26 -48.24 3.32
C VAL A 2 -5.96 -49.12 4.53
N ARG A 3 -5.69 -50.41 4.31
CA ARG A 3 -5.25 -51.36 5.35
C ARG A 3 -4.00 -50.90 6.10
N ASP A 4 -3.06 -50.28 5.40
CA ASP A 4 -1.79 -49.82 6.01
C ASP A 4 -2.02 -48.61 6.90
N ILE A 5 -2.96 -47.74 6.53
CA ILE A 5 -3.41 -46.61 7.34
C ILE A 5 -4.14 -47.11 8.59
N GLU A 6 -5.02 -48.11 8.48
CA GLU A 6 -5.71 -48.71 9.63
C GLU A 6 -4.72 -49.38 10.60
N ASN A 7 -3.73 -50.12 10.09
CA ASN A 7 -2.65 -50.71 10.91
C ASN A 7 -1.82 -49.62 11.62
N LEU A 8 -1.63 -48.47 10.97
CA LEU A 8 -0.87 -47.34 11.52
C LEU A 8 -1.65 -46.62 12.61
N ILE A 9 -2.97 -46.41 12.43
CA ILE A 9 -3.88 -45.91 13.46
C ILE A 9 -3.84 -46.80 14.69
N GLU A 10 -3.94 -48.12 14.51
CA GLU A 10 -3.89 -49.08 15.60
C GLU A 10 -2.52 -49.06 16.32
N GLY A 11 -1.42 -48.96 15.56
CA GLY A 11 -0.08 -48.86 16.11
C GLY A 11 0.15 -47.58 16.93
N ILE A 12 -0.37 -46.45 16.46
CA ILE A 12 -0.32 -45.16 17.17
C ILE A 12 -1.15 -45.21 18.45
N ALA A 13 -2.37 -45.72 18.39
CA ALA A 13 -3.24 -45.88 19.57
C ALA A 13 -2.60 -46.78 20.64
N LYS A 14 -1.98 -47.90 20.25
CA LYS A 14 -1.24 -48.79 21.16
C LYS A 14 -0.01 -48.14 21.79
N SER A 15 0.56 -47.12 21.15
CA SER A 15 1.70 -46.37 21.68
C SER A 15 1.31 -45.25 22.64
N GLY A 16 0.01 -45.00 22.84
CA GLY A 16 -0.51 -43.93 23.69
C GLY A 16 -0.49 -42.54 23.06
N ASP A 17 -0.27 -42.47 21.74
CA ASP A 17 -0.21 -41.22 20.98
C ASP A 17 -1.48 -41.04 20.12
N THR A 18 -1.74 -39.82 19.63
CA THR A 18 -2.95 -39.49 18.88
C THR A 18 -2.62 -39.24 17.40
N TYR A 19 -3.38 -39.82 16.48
CA TYR A 19 -3.12 -39.71 15.03
C TYR A 19 -3.69 -38.46 14.36
N ASN A 20 -4.48 -37.63 15.07
CA ASN A 20 -5.21 -36.48 14.51
C ASN A 20 -4.32 -35.44 13.82
N HIS A 21 -3.04 -35.33 14.19
CA HIS A 21 -2.07 -34.41 13.56
C HIS A 21 -1.43 -35.00 12.29
N LEU A 22 -1.65 -36.29 12.01
CA LEU A 22 -1.09 -37.04 10.88
C LEU A 22 -2.14 -37.35 9.82
N LEU A 23 -3.36 -37.68 10.25
CA LEU A 23 -4.42 -38.11 9.36
C LEU A 23 -5.81 -37.73 9.88
N MET A 24 -6.76 -37.60 8.96
CA MET A 24 -8.16 -37.32 9.20
C MET A 24 -9.02 -38.31 8.43
N GLU A 25 -10.00 -38.91 9.10
CA GLU A 25 -10.98 -39.80 8.48
C GLU A 25 -11.96 -39.01 7.63
N ASN A 26 -12.32 -39.56 6.48
CA ASN A 26 -13.26 -38.98 5.54
C ASN A 26 -13.98 -40.12 4.79
N GLU A 27 -15.00 -39.78 4.02
CA GLU A 27 -15.76 -40.74 3.24
C GLU A 27 -16.00 -40.18 1.85
N TYR A 28 -16.13 -41.07 0.86
CA TYR A 28 -16.53 -40.67 -0.48
C TYR A 28 -17.57 -41.63 -1.01
N GLN A 29 -18.52 -41.09 -1.77
CA GLN A 29 -19.49 -41.89 -2.50
C GLN A 29 -18.90 -42.28 -3.85
N ASN A 30 -18.89 -43.57 -4.16
CA ASN A 30 -18.50 -44.05 -5.47
C ASN A 30 -19.64 -43.84 -6.47
N GLU A 31 -19.34 -43.20 -7.59
CA GLU A 31 -20.31 -42.83 -8.62
C GLU A 31 -20.98 -44.05 -9.29
N GLN A 32 -20.28 -45.19 -9.33
CA GLN A 32 -20.75 -46.38 -10.05
C GLN A 32 -21.81 -47.18 -9.29
N ASN A 33 -21.67 -47.32 -7.98
CA ASN A 33 -22.54 -48.14 -7.15
C ASN A 33 -23.26 -47.36 -6.05
N LYS A 34 -23.04 -46.04 -5.97
CA LYS A 34 -23.57 -45.14 -4.94
C LYS A 34 -23.24 -45.56 -3.50
N GLN A 35 -22.26 -46.44 -3.31
CA GLN A 35 -21.82 -46.88 -1.99
C GLN A 35 -20.80 -45.89 -1.41
N ILE A 36 -20.80 -45.81 -0.08
CA ILE A 36 -19.87 -44.97 0.67
C ILE A 36 -18.65 -45.79 1.03
N TYR A 37 -17.47 -45.24 0.74
CA TYR A 37 -16.17 -45.84 1.04
C TYR A 37 -15.35 -44.92 1.93
N LYS A 38 -14.55 -45.53 2.81
CA LYS A 38 -13.60 -44.79 3.66
C LYS A 38 -12.51 -44.15 2.81
N LYS A 39 -12.15 -42.94 3.18
CA LYS A 39 -11.03 -42.16 2.66
C LYS A 39 -10.26 -41.57 3.84
N TYR A 40 -8.97 -41.35 3.65
CA TYR A 40 -8.13 -40.71 4.66
C TYR A 40 -7.42 -39.53 4.02
N LEU A 41 -7.50 -38.37 4.68
CA LEU A 41 -6.70 -37.19 4.34
C LEU A 41 -5.44 -37.23 5.19
N LEU A 42 -4.28 -37.07 4.57
CA LEU A 42 -2.97 -37.18 5.21
C LEU A 42 -2.28 -35.82 5.23
N THR A 43 -1.65 -35.49 6.36
CA THR A 43 -0.67 -34.39 6.40
C THR A 43 0.64 -34.86 5.77
N ARG A 44 1.56 -33.93 5.48
CA ARG A 44 2.92 -34.27 5.01
C ARG A 44 3.57 -35.32 5.90
N ASP A 45 3.44 -35.14 7.20
CA ASP A 45 4.05 -36.00 8.21
C ASP A 45 3.36 -37.36 8.24
N GLY A 46 2.02 -37.41 8.12
CA GLY A 46 1.28 -38.66 7.98
C GLY A 46 1.64 -39.45 6.73
N PHE A 47 1.82 -38.76 5.59
CA PHE A 47 2.31 -39.38 4.36
C PHE A 47 3.74 -39.89 4.51
N THR A 48 4.63 -39.09 5.10
CA THR A 48 6.03 -39.44 5.35
C THR A 48 6.12 -40.69 6.22
N LEU A 49 5.29 -40.78 7.26
CA LEU A 49 5.22 -41.92 8.16
C LEU A 49 4.74 -43.20 7.45
N LEU A 50 3.80 -43.07 6.51
CA LEU A 50 3.25 -44.16 5.69
C LEU A 50 4.25 -44.64 4.63
N ALA A 51 4.97 -43.73 3.98
CA ALA A 51 5.97 -44.03 2.95
C ALA A 51 7.19 -44.79 3.51
N MET A 52 7.46 -44.64 4.81
CA MET A 52 8.55 -45.35 5.49
C MET A 52 8.18 -46.83 5.75
N GLY A 53 8.84 -47.75 5.04
CA GLY A 53 8.58 -49.19 5.06
C GLY A 53 8.93 -49.97 6.35
N PHE A 54 9.38 -49.31 7.41
CA PHE A 54 9.68 -49.98 8.70
C PHE A 54 8.42 -50.13 9.57
N THR A 55 8.22 -51.35 10.09
CA THR A 55 7.06 -51.73 10.92
C THR A 55 7.48 -52.09 12.35
N GLY A 56 6.55 -51.96 13.31
CA GLY A 56 6.75 -52.30 14.73
C GLY A 56 6.84 -51.09 15.66
N GLN A 57 6.57 -51.28 16.95
CA GLN A 57 6.44 -50.17 17.92
C GLN A 57 7.71 -49.33 18.06
N LYS A 58 8.89 -49.98 18.11
CA LYS A 58 10.18 -49.27 18.19
C LYS A 58 10.46 -48.46 16.93
N ALA A 59 10.17 -49.03 15.75
CA ALA A 59 10.30 -48.34 14.48
C ALA A 59 9.34 -47.15 14.40
N LEU A 60 8.07 -47.32 14.79
CA LEU A 60 7.08 -46.24 14.84
C LEU A 60 7.57 -45.06 15.69
N LYS A 61 8.03 -45.32 16.91
CA LYS A 61 8.57 -44.30 17.80
C LYS A 61 9.78 -43.59 17.21
N TRP A 62 10.66 -44.33 16.53
CA TRP A 62 11.80 -43.74 15.84
C TRP A 62 11.37 -42.86 14.68
N LYS A 63 10.40 -43.30 13.85
CA LYS A 63 9.88 -42.53 12.72
C LYS A 63 9.25 -41.21 13.17
N LEU A 64 8.44 -41.23 14.24
CA LEU A 64 7.86 -40.01 14.80
C LEU A 64 8.93 -39.02 15.28
N LYS A 65 9.96 -39.50 15.99
CA LYS A 65 11.10 -38.68 16.41
C LYS A 65 11.90 -38.12 15.24
N TYR A 66 12.09 -38.90 14.18
CA TYR A 66 12.77 -38.46 12.98
C TYR A 66 12.01 -37.32 12.30
N ILE A 67 10.70 -37.47 12.12
CA ILE A 67 9.83 -36.43 11.56
C ILE A 67 9.90 -35.15 12.42
N GLU A 68 9.83 -35.28 13.74
CA GLU A 68 9.96 -34.13 14.65
C GLU A 68 11.31 -33.41 14.49
N ALA A 69 12.41 -34.15 14.45
CA ALA A 69 13.74 -33.60 14.27
C ALA A 69 13.90 -32.92 12.90
N PHE A 70 13.37 -33.53 11.84
CA PHE A 70 13.36 -32.96 10.50
C PHE A 70 12.57 -31.65 10.45
N ASN A 71 11.38 -31.61 11.06
CA ASN A 71 10.56 -30.41 11.12
C ASN A 71 11.26 -29.27 11.89
N LYS A 72 11.96 -29.59 12.98
CA LYS A 72 12.79 -28.62 13.73
C LYS A 72 13.92 -28.07 12.87
N MET A 73 14.62 -28.94 12.13
CA MET A 73 15.69 -28.55 11.21
C MET A 73 15.16 -27.67 10.07
N GLU A 74 14.04 -28.06 9.44
CA GLU A 74 13.39 -27.29 8.38
C GLU A 74 13.02 -25.89 8.86
N LYS A 75 12.44 -25.79 10.07
CA LYS A 75 12.08 -24.50 10.68
C LYS A 75 13.31 -23.63 10.92
N ALA A 76 14.37 -24.19 11.49
CA ALA A 76 15.62 -23.46 11.73
C ALA A 76 16.25 -22.96 10.42
N LEU A 77 16.25 -23.78 9.36
CA LEU A 77 16.74 -23.36 8.04
C LEU A 77 15.89 -22.23 7.47
N LYS A 78 14.56 -22.33 7.53
CA LYS A 78 13.65 -21.27 7.07
C LYS A 78 13.90 -19.95 7.82
N GLU A 79 14.10 -20.01 9.13
CA GLU A 79 14.44 -18.83 9.94
C GLU A 79 15.79 -18.23 9.51
N ILE A 80 16.83 -19.04 9.31
CA ILE A 80 18.15 -18.58 8.84
C ILE A 80 18.04 -17.91 7.47
N TYR A 81 17.35 -18.54 6.51
CA TYR A 81 17.17 -17.97 5.17
C TYR A 81 16.37 -16.66 5.22
N HIS A 82 15.31 -16.59 6.03
CA HIS A 82 14.52 -15.37 6.19
C HIS A 82 15.33 -14.24 6.85
N ILE A 83 16.15 -14.54 7.85
CA ILE A 83 17.07 -13.57 8.46
C ILE A 83 18.12 -13.10 7.44
N SER A 84 18.64 -14.00 6.61
CA SER A 84 19.62 -13.64 5.58
C SER A 84 19.03 -12.75 4.48
N GLU A 85 17.80 -13.04 4.04
CA GLU A 85 17.10 -12.26 3.02
C GLU A 85 16.77 -10.86 3.55
N THR A 86 16.23 -10.77 4.78
CA THR A 86 15.95 -9.48 5.42
C THR A 86 17.23 -8.68 5.67
N ALA A 87 18.32 -9.32 6.11
CA ALA A 87 19.60 -8.65 6.29
C ALA A 87 20.19 -8.12 4.97
N ILE A 88 20.11 -8.91 3.89
CA ILE A 88 20.56 -8.48 2.55
C ILE A 88 19.70 -7.32 2.05
N VAL A 89 18.38 -7.42 2.16
CA VAL A 89 17.45 -6.35 1.78
C VAL A 89 17.72 -5.09 2.59
N ASN A 90 17.88 -5.19 3.91
CA ASN A 90 18.16 -4.03 4.77
C ASN A 90 19.50 -3.38 4.42
N ASN A 91 20.55 -4.15 4.16
CA ASN A 91 21.86 -3.62 3.76
C ASN A 91 21.78 -2.92 2.40
N VAL A 92 21.07 -3.50 1.43
CA VAL A 92 20.85 -2.90 0.11
C VAL A 92 20.05 -1.61 0.27
N MET A 93 18.96 -1.62 1.05
CA MET A 93 18.12 -0.45 1.30
C MET A 93 18.90 0.68 1.99
N ALA A 94 19.70 0.38 3.01
CA ALA A 94 20.54 1.38 3.68
C ALA A 94 21.57 2.02 2.74
N HIS A 95 22.16 1.23 1.82
CA HIS A 95 23.09 1.75 0.83
C HIS A 95 22.38 2.59 -0.25
N LEU A 96 21.18 2.17 -0.67
CA LEU A 96 20.34 2.94 -1.58
C LEU A 96 19.92 4.27 -0.93
N GLU A 97 19.54 4.24 0.34
CA GLU A 97 19.17 5.42 1.12
C GLU A 97 20.30 6.43 1.20
N THR A 98 21.50 5.96 1.54
CA THR A 98 22.67 6.83 1.72
C THR A 98 23.14 7.46 0.41
N ARG A 99 22.98 6.78 -0.73
CA ARG A 99 23.51 7.25 -2.01
C ARG A 99 22.49 7.99 -2.85
N PHE A 100 21.29 7.44 -3.03
CA PHE A 100 20.33 7.96 -4.00
C PHE A 100 19.43 9.04 -3.42
N PHE A 101 19.04 8.97 -2.14
CA PHE A 101 18.14 9.99 -1.59
C PHE A 101 18.75 11.39 -1.54
N PRO A 102 20.01 11.59 -1.08
CA PRO A 102 20.64 12.90 -1.11
C PRO A 102 20.77 13.46 -2.53
N GLU A 103 20.97 12.61 -3.53
CA GLU A 103 21.08 13.04 -4.92
C GLU A 103 19.72 13.37 -5.54
N ILE A 104 18.66 12.63 -5.20
CA ILE A 104 17.29 12.96 -5.58
C ILE A 104 16.87 14.28 -4.93
N ASP A 105 17.15 14.46 -3.64
CA ASP A 105 16.84 15.68 -2.90
C ASP A 105 17.60 16.88 -3.46
N ASN A 106 18.89 16.73 -3.79
CA ASN A 106 19.67 17.78 -4.44
C ASN A 106 19.13 18.14 -5.83
N ARG A 107 18.68 17.14 -6.60
CA ARG A 107 18.06 17.39 -7.90
C ARG A 107 16.71 18.09 -7.74
N LEU A 108 15.88 17.66 -6.80
CA LEU A 108 14.59 18.27 -6.50
C LEU A 108 14.76 19.71 -6.02
N SER A 109 15.68 19.97 -5.10
CA SER A 109 15.98 21.33 -4.63
C SER A 109 16.44 22.22 -5.77
N LYS A 110 17.27 21.71 -6.69
CA LYS A 110 17.66 22.43 -7.91
C LYS A 110 16.47 22.74 -8.82
N TYR A 111 15.48 21.85 -8.92
CA TYR A 111 14.25 22.12 -9.68
C TYR A 111 13.33 23.11 -8.97
N GLU A 112 13.21 23.04 -7.65
CA GLU A 112 12.43 23.97 -6.84
C GLU A 112 13.03 25.38 -6.84
N GLU A 113 14.35 25.49 -6.68
CA GLU A 113 15.09 26.76 -6.69
C GLU A 113 15.05 27.44 -8.07
N ASN A 114 15.03 26.65 -9.15
CA ASN A 114 14.85 27.16 -10.52
C ASN A 114 13.38 27.34 -10.92
N TYR A 115 12.41 26.92 -10.10
CA TYR A 115 10.97 27.16 -10.36
C TYR A 115 10.55 28.54 -9.85
N ARG A 116 11.23 29.60 -10.33
CA ARG A 116 10.59 30.92 -10.40
C ARG A 116 9.59 30.86 -11.55
N PRO A 117 8.29 31.13 -11.35
CA PRO A 117 7.32 31.15 -12.44
C PRO A 117 7.87 32.04 -13.57
N THR A 118 8.14 31.46 -14.74
CA THR A 118 8.60 32.20 -15.91
C THR A 118 7.60 33.34 -16.18
N HIS A 119 8.11 34.50 -16.60
CA HIS A 119 7.33 35.73 -16.77
C HIS A 119 5.99 35.49 -17.51
N ALA A 120 5.97 34.57 -18.48
CA ALA A 120 4.79 34.15 -19.25
C ALA A 120 3.66 33.51 -18.42
N ASN A 121 3.97 32.67 -17.43
CA ASN A 121 2.97 31.95 -16.63
C ASN A 121 2.22 32.88 -15.65
N LYS A 122 2.90 33.92 -15.16
CA LYS A 122 2.25 34.96 -14.35
C LYS A 122 1.47 35.96 -15.21
N ILE A 123 1.88 36.18 -16.46
CA ILE A 123 1.11 37.00 -17.40
C ILE A 123 -0.23 36.34 -17.70
N SER A 124 -0.29 35.02 -17.93
CA SER A 124 -1.55 34.34 -18.26
C SER A 124 -2.62 34.49 -17.18
N ILE A 125 -2.27 34.31 -15.90
CA ILE A 125 -3.22 34.51 -14.78
C ILE A 125 -3.60 35.98 -14.62
N ASN A 126 -2.65 36.90 -14.80
CA ASN A 126 -2.96 38.33 -14.73
C ASN A 126 -3.89 38.77 -15.87
N SER A 127 -3.65 38.28 -17.08
CA SER A 127 -4.52 38.52 -18.24
C SER A 127 -5.90 37.91 -18.00
N TYR A 128 -5.96 36.69 -17.46
CA TYR A 128 -7.21 36.04 -17.09
C TYR A 128 -8.02 36.88 -16.08
N ILE A 129 -7.40 37.34 -14.98
CA ILE A 129 -8.08 38.17 -13.98
C ILE A 129 -8.60 39.46 -14.61
N LYS A 130 -7.81 40.13 -15.46
CA LYS A 130 -8.20 41.36 -16.15
C LYS A 130 -9.39 41.13 -17.09
N GLU A 131 -9.31 40.12 -17.94
CA GLU A 131 -10.37 39.75 -18.87
C GLU A 131 -11.65 39.37 -18.12
N ALA A 132 -11.51 38.59 -17.05
CA ALA A 132 -12.63 38.18 -16.22
C ALA A 132 -13.27 39.35 -15.47
N LEU A 133 -12.55 40.41 -15.09
CA LEU A 133 -13.13 41.61 -14.47
C LEU A 133 -13.87 42.51 -15.49
N GLY A 134 -13.45 42.47 -16.76
CA GLY A 134 -14.06 43.17 -17.89
C GLY A 134 -13.53 44.60 -18.10
N GLU A 135 -13.92 45.24 -19.19
CA GLU A 135 -13.37 46.55 -19.62
C GLU A 135 -13.65 47.72 -18.64
N LEU A 136 -14.69 47.58 -17.80
CA LEU A 136 -15.07 48.55 -16.77
C LEU A 136 -14.35 48.32 -15.43
N GLN A 137 -13.20 47.67 -15.44
CA GLN A 137 -12.42 47.39 -14.23
C GLN A 137 -11.88 48.71 -13.63
N GLU A 138 -12.11 48.94 -12.34
CA GLU A 138 -11.52 50.07 -11.63
C GLU A 138 -10.01 49.85 -11.37
N ILE A 139 -9.28 50.96 -11.26
CA ILE A 139 -7.84 50.95 -10.94
C ILE A 139 -7.65 50.31 -9.57
N GLY A 140 -6.95 49.17 -9.53
CA GLY A 140 -6.62 48.43 -8.30
C GLY A 140 -7.44 47.17 -8.05
N GLU A 141 -8.51 46.88 -8.79
CA GLU A 141 -9.35 45.68 -8.56
C GLU A 141 -8.57 44.37 -8.75
N VAL A 142 -7.66 44.30 -9.72
CA VAL A 142 -6.75 43.15 -9.89
C VAL A 142 -5.89 42.92 -8.64
N ASN A 143 -5.47 43.98 -7.94
CA ASN A 143 -4.67 43.84 -6.73
C ASN A 143 -5.51 43.34 -5.56
N LEU A 144 -6.78 43.74 -5.46
CA LEU A 144 -7.71 43.23 -4.45
C LEU A 144 -7.96 41.73 -4.64
N VAL A 145 -8.13 41.27 -5.89
CA VAL A 145 -8.24 39.84 -6.21
C VAL A 145 -6.99 39.10 -5.74
N LYS A 146 -5.79 39.62 -6.06
CA LYS A 146 -4.52 38.99 -5.64
C LYS A 146 -4.36 38.92 -4.13
N GLN A 147 -4.69 39.99 -3.41
CA GLN A 147 -4.63 40.03 -1.94
C GLN A 147 -5.56 39.00 -1.31
N ARG A 148 -6.79 38.86 -1.81
CA ARG A 148 -7.71 37.84 -1.33
C ARG A 148 -7.20 36.43 -1.59
N VAL A 149 -6.69 36.16 -2.79
CA VAL A 149 -6.11 34.86 -3.13
C VAL A 149 -4.88 34.54 -2.28
N LEU A 150 -4.05 35.53 -1.95
CA LEU A 150 -2.92 35.38 -1.03
C LEU A 150 -3.37 34.92 0.36
N LEU A 151 -4.41 35.55 0.91
CA LEU A 151 -4.98 35.17 2.20
C LEU A 151 -5.56 33.75 2.17
N LEU A 152 -6.27 33.38 1.11
CA LEU A 152 -6.87 32.05 0.98
C LEU A 152 -5.83 30.93 0.80
N LEU A 153 -4.71 31.22 0.14
CA LEU A 153 -3.63 30.26 -0.08
C LEU A 153 -2.57 30.26 1.03
N ASN A 154 -2.75 31.12 2.05
CA ASN A 154 -1.82 31.37 3.15
C ASN A 154 -0.38 31.66 2.64
N ALA A 155 -0.25 32.63 1.74
CA ALA A 155 1.02 33.00 1.12
C ALA A 155 1.34 34.48 1.33
N GLU A 156 2.63 34.78 1.52
CA GLU A 156 3.11 36.13 1.86
C GLU A 156 3.19 37.07 0.65
N ALA A 157 3.63 36.56 -0.50
CA ALA A 157 3.75 37.36 -1.72
C ALA A 157 3.28 36.62 -2.97
N TRP A 158 2.62 37.36 -3.88
CA TRP A 158 2.13 36.82 -5.16
C TRP A 158 3.26 36.28 -6.04
N GLN A 159 4.48 36.81 -5.85
CA GLN A 159 5.64 36.40 -6.62
C GLN A 159 6.17 35.02 -6.20
N ASP A 160 5.85 34.55 -5.00
CA ASP A 160 6.42 33.32 -4.43
C ASP A 160 5.47 32.13 -4.58
N ILE A 161 4.25 32.34 -5.08
CA ILE A 161 3.30 31.26 -5.31
C ILE A 161 3.67 30.46 -6.57
N PRO A 162 3.84 29.13 -6.49
CA PRO A 162 4.05 28.29 -7.65
C PRO A 162 2.85 28.32 -8.60
N TYR A 163 3.10 28.35 -9.91
CA TYR A 163 2.05 28.42 -10.94
C TYR A 163 1.08 27.24 -10.87
N GLU A 164 1.57 26.02 -10.64
CA GLU A 164 0.72 24.83 -10.47
C GLU A 164 -0.25 24.96 -9.29
N LYS A 165 0.22 25.56 -8.17
CA LYS A 165 -0.64 25.82 -7.00
C LYS A 165 -1.76 26.80 -7.36
N LEU A 166 -1.49 27.79 -8.23
CA LEU A 166 -2.52 28.71 -8.71
C LEU A 166 -3.51 28.03 -9.65
N ILE A 167 -3.05 27.23 -10.62
CA ILE A 167 -3.95 26.49 -11.54
C ILE A 167 -4.85 25.53 -10.77
N LYS A 168 -4.27 24.73 -9.86
CA LYS A 168 -5.01 23.78 -9.05
C LYS A 168 -6.09 24.44 -8.20
N ASN A 169 -5.89 25.72 -7.86
CA ASN A 169 -6.80 26.53 -7.08
C ASN A 169 -7.50 27.64 -7.90
N MET A 170 -7.72 27.43 -9.20
CA MET A 170 -8.40 28.42 -10.07
C MET A 170 -9.76 28.84 -9.50
N HIS A 171 -10.48 27.92 -8.86
CA HIS A 171 -11.76 28.21 -8.20
C HIS A 171 -11.67 29.33 -7.14
N LEU A 172 -10.55 29.44 -6.41
CA LEU A 172 -10.34 30.52 -5.43
C LEU A 172 -10.12 31.88 -6.11
N ILE A 173 -9.51 31.86 -7.29
CA ILE A 173 -9.34 33.05 -8.13
C ILE A 173 -10.71 33.51 -8.63
N ASP A 174 -11.54 32.58 -9.13
CA ASP A 174 -12.89 32.86 -9.62
C ASP A 174 -13.81 33.41 -8.53
N GLU A 175 -13.75 32.81 -7.34
CA GLU A 175 -14.50 33.28 -6.18
C GLU A 175 -14.08 34.70 -5.79
N SER A 176 -12.76 34.98 -5.83
CA SER A 176 -12.22 36.30 -5.53
C SER A 176 -12.64 37.34 -6.56
N ILE A 177 -12.68 37.00 -7.85
CA ILE A 177 -13.18 37.86 -8.92
C ILE A 177 -14.67 38.17 -8.71
N LYS A 178 -15.48 37.15 -8.43
CA LYS A 178 -16.92 37.32 -8.17
C LYS A 178 -17.16 38.24 -6.98
N ALA A 179 -16.39 38.09 -5.92
CA ALA A 179 -16.51 38.94 -4.76
C ALA A 179 -16.21 40.41 -5.09
N VAL A 180 -15.12 40.68 -5.80
CA VAL A 180 -14.77 42.05 -6.22
C VAL A 180 -15.85 42.65 -7.12
N LYS A 181 -16.36 41.91 -8.10
CA LYS A 181 -17.49 42.36 -8.93
C LYS A 181 -18.75 42.69 -8.12
N ASN A 182 -19.07 41.87 -7.12
CA ASN A 182 -20.21 42.12 -6.25
C ASN A 182 -20.05 43.41 -5.43
N PHE A 183 -18.82 43.72 -4.98
CA PHE A 183 -18.54 45.00 -4.33
C PHE A 183 -18.76 46.19 -5.28
N ARG A 184 -18.34 46.07 -6.56
CA ARG A 184 -18.60 47.09 -7.59
C ARG A 184 -20.10 47.36 -7.75
N THR A 185 -20.91 46.31 -7.93
CA THR A 185 -22.36 46.45 -8.09
C THR A 185 -23.01 47.13 -6.89
N LYS A 186 -22.61 46.76 -5.67
CA LYS A 186 -23.12 47.39 -4.44
C LYS A 186 -22.76 48.87 -4.34
N ARG A 187 -21.52 49.23 -4.71
CA ARG A 187 -21.05 50.62 -4.71
C ARG A 187 -21.79 51.49 -5.73
N GLN A 188 -22.06 50.96 -6.92
CA GLN A 188 -22.80 51.65 -7.97
C GLN A 188 -24.26 51.90 -7.56
N LEU A 189 -24.91 50.94 -6.90
CA LEU A 189 -26.27 51.10 -6.37
C LEU A 189 -26.33 52.17 -5.27
N SER A 190 -25.35 52.24 -4.37
CA SER A 190 -25.33 53.28 -3.33
C SER A 190 -25.19 54.71 -3.85
N PHE A 191 -24.68 54.90 -5.08
CA PHE A 191 -24.61 56.23 -5.72
C PHE A 191 -25.89 56.63 -6.46
N ILE A 192 -26.84 55.71 -6.65
CA ILE A 192 -28.12 55.95 -7.33
C ILE A 192 -29.25 56.21 -6.30
N GLU A 193 -29.04 55.80 -5.04
CA GLU A 193 -30.02 55.93 -3.94
C GLU A 193 -29.83 57.19 -3.06
N GLU A 194 -28.88 58.08 -3.41
CA GLU A 194 -28.74 59.46 -2.87
C GLU A 194 -29.30 60.50 -3.85
#